data_AF-Q744Y9-F1
#
_entry.id   AF-Q744Y9-F1
#
_cell.length_a   1.000
_cell.length_b   1.000
_cell.length_c   1.000
_cell.angle_alpha   90.00
_cell.angle_beta   90.00
_cell.angle_gamma   90.00
#
_symmetry.space_group_name_H-M   'P 1'
#
loop_
_entity.id
_entity.type
_entity.pdbx_description
1 polymer ?
#
loop_
_entity_poly.entity_id
_entity_poly.type
_entity_poly.pdbx_seq_one_letter_code
_entity_poly.pdbx_strand_id
1 'polypeptide(L)'
;MTLSTMPRTVGIEEEFHLVDLTTRRLAPRAPELLGLLSDGYVAELQSCVVETNGSVVSTLAELRADLTERRRVLVDTAATLGLGVVAAGAVPLSVPSEMHVTQTSRYQQILADYQLLAREQLICGTQIHVGIDDRDECPGGRSGSRLCSHSACLEREFAVLVRRI
;
A
#
# COMPACT_ATOMS: atom_id res chain seq x y z
N MET A 1 -29.38 22.25 -20.56
CA MET A 1 -28.40 21.94 -19.50
C MET A 1 -27.43 20.91 -20.05
N THR A 2 -26.24 21.34 -20.46
CA THR A 2 -25.14 20.44 -20.80
C THR A 2 -24.51 20.00 -19.48
N LEU A 3 -24.69 18.73 -19.11
CA LEU A 3 -23.88 18.12 -18.05
C LEU A 3 -22.44 18.11 -18.57
N SER A 4 -21.62 19.02 -18.05
CA SER A 4 -20.17 18.98 -18.26
C SER A 4 -19.63 17.85 -17.42
N THR A 5 -19.56 16.64 -17.99
CA THR A 5 -18.88 15.52 -17.34
C THR A 5 -17.39 15.80 -17.39
N MET A 6 -16.78 16.29 -16.30
CA MET A 6 -15.32 16.31 -16.25
C MET A 6 -14.85 14.85 -16.21
N PRO A 7 -13.67 14.54 -16.77
CA PRO A 7 -13.14 13.19 -16.72
C PRO A 7 -12.92 12.77 -15.26
N ARG A 8 -13.52 11.65 -14.86
CA ARG A 8 -13.30 11.05 -13.53
C ARG A 8 -11.80 10.79 -13.33
N THR A 9 -11.33 11.04 -12.12
CA THR A 9 -9.96 10.73 -11.74
C THR A 9 -9.90 9.46 -10.90
N VAL A 10 -8.77 8.76 -10.98
CA VAL A 10 -8.50 7.56 -10.20
C VAL A 10 -7.13 7.68 -9.54
N GLY A 11 -7.05 7.37 -8.25
CA GLY A 11 -5.81 7.13 -7.52
C GLY A 11 -5.83 5.72 -6.94
N ILE A 12 -4.65 5.16 -6.72
CA ILE A 12 -4.51 3.81 -6.16
C ILE A 12 -3.40 3.78 -5.10
N GLU A 13 -3.66 3.08 -4.01
CA GLU A 13 -2.68 2.79 -2.97
C GLU A 13 -2.50 1.27 -2.91
N GLU A 14 -1.26 0.80 -2.76
CA GLU A 14 -0.94 -0.62 -2.64
C GLU A 14 0.01 -0.87 -1.50
N GLU A 15 -0.30 -1.87 -0.68
CA GLU A 15 0.54 -2.29 0.43
C GLU A 15 1.28 -3.59 0.08
N PHE A 16 2.54 -3.67 0.46
CA PHE A 16 3.40 -4.83 0.19
C PHE A 16 4.15 -5.27 1.43
N HIS A 17 4.26 -6.59 1.61
CA HIS A 17 5.13 -7.16 2.62
C HIS A 17 6.59 -7.19 2.13
N LEU A 18 7.51 -6.94 3.04
CA LEU A 18 8.95 -7.09 2.85
C LEU A 18 9.41 -8.41 3.43
N VAL A 19 10.17 -9.18 2.65
CA VAL A 19 10.80 -10.43 3.09
C VAL A 19 12.29 -10.37 2.88
N ASP A 20 13.06 -10.99 3.75
CA ASP A 20 14.49 -11.20 3.54
C ASP A 20 14.69 -12.33 2.51
N LEU A 21 15.46 -12.08 1.44
CA LEU A 21 15.62 -13.05 0.34
C LEU A 21 16.40 -14.31 0.74
N THR A 22 17.19 -14.26 1.81
CA THR A 22 17.98 -15.39 2.30
C THR A 22 17.13 -16.29 3.20
N THR A 23 16.47 -15.70 4.19
CA THR A 23 15.70 -16.42 5.20
C THR A 23 14.27 -16.70 4.76
N ARG A 24 13.76 -15.93 3.78
CA ARG A 24 12.35 -15.93 3.31
C ARG A 24 11.34 -15.56 4.39
N ARG A 25 11.77 -14.81 5.41
CA ARG A 25 10.92 -14.36 6.52
C ARG A 25 10.58 -12.89 6.37
N LEU A 26 9.51 -12.44 7.02
CA LEU A 26 9.18 -11.01 7.07
C LEU A 26 10.36 -10.21 7.62
N ALA A 27 10.66 -9.09 6.96
CA ALA A 27 11.79 -8.24 7.29
C ALA A 27 11.28 -6.88 7.77
N PRO A 28 11.45 -6.52 9.07
CA PRO A 28 11.03 -5.23 9.63
C PRO A 28 12.00 -4.09 9.23
N ARG A 29 12.19 -3.91 7.91
CA ARG A 29 13.20 -3.01 7.32
C ARG A 29 12.58 -1.95 6.41
N ALA A 30 11.28 -1.68 6.52
CA ALA A 30 10.62 -0.61 5.77
C ALA A 30 11.27 0.77 5.99
N PRO A 31 11.69 1.18 7.20
CA PRO A 31 12.36 2.48 7.38
C PRO A 31 13.66 2.62 6.59
N GLU A 32 14.43 1.53 6.46
CA GLU A 32 15.68 1.52 5.69
C GLU A 32 15.41 1.64 4.18
N LEU A 33 14.44 0.87 3.68
CA LEU A 33 14.00 0.94 2.29
C LEU A 33 13.45 2.32 1.91
N LEU A 34 12.60 2.89 2.77
CA LEU A 34 12.01 4.22 2.56
C LEU A 34 13.04 5.33 2.55
N GLY A 35 14.16 5.17 3.27
CA GLY A 35 15.28 6.12 3.21
C GLY A 35 15.96 6.21 1.83
N LEU A 36 15.68 5.27 0.92
CA LEU A 36 16.22 5.23 -0.44
C LEU A 36 15.18 5.59 -1.52
N LEU A 37 13.91 5.72 -1.14
CA LEU A 37 12.80 5.99 -2.05
C LEU A 37 12.39 7.46 -2.01
N SER A 38 11.84 7.95 -3.12
CA SER A 38 11.29 9.30 -3.22
C SER A 38 9.87 9.40 -2.63
N ASP A 39 9.23 10.55 -2.80
CA ASP A 39 7.82 10.73 -2.43
C ASP A 39 6.90 9.69 -3.10
N GLY A 40 5.81 9.34 -2.41
CA GLY A 40 4.84 8.33 -2.86
C GLY A 40 5.11 6.91 -2.37
N TYR A 41 6.06 6.74 -1.44
CA TYR A 41 6.26 5.51 -0.67
C TYR A 41 6.18 5.87 0.80
N VAL A 42 5.37 5.15 1.58
CA VAL A 42 5.16 5.46 2.99
C VAL A 42 5.23 4.23 3.87
N ALA A 43 5.56 4.48 5.15
CA ALA A 43 5.61 3.45 6.16
C ALA A 43 4.19 3.12 6.63
N GLU A 44 3.93 1.82 6.82
CA GLU A 44 2.69 1.36 7.40
C GLU A 44 2.83 0.95 8.87
N LEU A 45 1.71 0.57 9.52
CA LEU A 45 1.69 0.19 10.94
C LEU A 45 2.79 -0.83 11.28
N GLN A 46 2.94 -1.84 10.43
CA GLN A 46 3.98 -2.85 10.55
C GLN A 46 5.24 -2.41 9.79
N SER A 47 6.39 -2.42 10.47
CA SER A 47 7.67 -2.03 9.85
C SER A 47 8.20 -3.02 8.78
N CYS A 48 7.46 -4.09 8.54
CA CYS A 48 7.69 -5.01 7.41
C CYS A 48 6.72 -4.76 6.24
N VAL A 49 5.93 -3.69 6.28
CA VAL A 49 4.99 -3.29 5.24
C VAL A 49 5.38 -1.92 4.71
N VAL A 50 5.27 -1.77 3.39
CA VAL A 50 5.42 -0.49 2.68
C VAL A 50 4.18 -0.25 1.84
N GLU A 51 3.68 0.97 1.84
CA GLU A 51 2.59 1.42 0.99
C GLU A 51 3.13 2.28 -0.16
N THR A 52 2.61 2.08 -1.36
CA THR A 52 2.85 2.94 -2.52
C THR A 52 1.62 3.78 -2.80
N ASN A 53 1.79 5.10 -2.87
CA ASN A 53 0.73 6.06 -3.17
C ASN A 53 0.85 6.52 -4.62
N GLY A 54 -0.05 5.99 -5.44
CA GLY A 54 -0.15 6.24 -6.87
C GLY A 54 -0.50 7.68 -7.21
N SER A 55 -0.18 8.06 -8.44
CA SER A 55 -0.57 9.35 -9.00
C SER A 55 -2.09 9.39 -9.26
N VAL A 56 -2.69 10.57 -9.16
CA VAL A 56 -4.08 10.77 -9.59
C VAL A 56 -4.11 10.95 -11.10
N VAL A 57 -4.81 10.06 -11.80
CA VAL A 57 -4.83 9.99 -13.27
C VAL A 57 -6.26 10.02 -13.81
N SER A 58 -6.43 10.30 -15.11
CA SER A 58 -7.76 10.35 -15.75
C SER A 58 -8.01 9.15 -16.67
N THR A 59 -7.00 8.30 -16.90
CA THR A 59 -7.12 7.11 -17.75
C THR A 59 -6.54 5.85 -17.10
N LEU A 60 -7.08 4.68 -17.47
CA LEU A 60 -6.54 3.40 -17.01
C LEU A 60 -5.15 3.09 -17.59
N ALA A 61 -4.81 3.66 -18.74
CA ALA A 61 -3.49 3.50 -19.35
C ALA A 61 -2.40 4.20 -18.51
N GLU A 62 -2.67 5.43 -18.07
CA GLU A 62 -1.82 6.17 -17.14
C GLU A 62 -1.73 5.45 -15.79
N LEU A 63 -2.86 4.96 -15.26
CA LEU A 63 -2.88 4.20 -14.01
C LEU A 63 -1.98 2.96 -14.08
N ARG A 64 -2.09 2.19 -15.16
CA ARG A 64 -1.27 1.00 -15.37
C ARG A 64 0.22 1.36 -15.47
N ALA A 65 0.55 2.44 -16.17
CA ALA A 65 1.94 2.89 -16.30
C ALA A 65 2.53 3.31 -14.95
N ASP A 66 1.79 4.10 -14.17
CA ASP A 66 2.17 4.55 -12.83
C ASP A 66 2.38 3.36 -11.88
N LEU A 67 1.44 2.41 -11.84
CA LEU A 67 1.53 1.20 -11.04
C LEU A 67 2.76 0.34 -11.40
N THR A 68 2.97 0.12 -12.69
CA THR A 68 4.09 -0.72 -13.16
C THR A 68 5.42 -0.09 -12.79
N GLU A 69 5.57 1.22 -12.99
CA GLU A 69 6.80 1.93 -12.66
C GLU A 69 7.06 1.96 -11.16
N ARG A 70 6.04 2.24 -10.35
CA ARG A 70 6.19 2.29 -8.88
C ARG A 70 6.58 0.95 -8.29
N ARG A 71 5.97 -0.14 -8.77
CA ARG A 71 6.33 -1.50 -8.37
C ARG A 71 7.75 -1.87 -8.81
N ARG A 72 8.15 -1.48 -10.02
CA ARG A 72 9.51 -1.69 -10.53
C ARG A 72 10.54 -1.00 -9.64
N VAL A 73 10.36 0.30 -9.39
CA VAL A 73 11.24 1.09 -8.51
C VAL A 73 11.31 0.49 -7.11
N LEU A 74 10.17 0.09 -6.53
CA LEU A 74 10.13 -0.55 -5.22
C LEU A 74 10.96 -1.84 -5.18
N VAL A 75 10.73 -2.73 -6.15
CA VAL A 75 11.44 -4.02 -6.25
C VAL A 75 12.93 -3.83 -6.46
N ASP A 76 13.30 -2.96 -7.40
CA ASP A 76 14.70 -2.71 -7.73
C ASP A 76 15.45 -2.15 -6.51
N THR A 77 14.82 -1.24 -5.76
CA THR A 77 15.39 -0.65 -4.55
C THR A 77 15.48 -1.65 -3.41
N ALA A 78 14.42 -2.41 -3.14
CA ALA A 78 14.40 -3.46 -2.13
C ALA A 78 15.48 -4.54 -2.38
N ALA A 79 15.70 -4.91 -3.64
CA ALA A 79 16.72 -5.88 -4.00
C ALA A 79 18.14 -5.43 -3.64
N THR A 80 18.43 -4.11 -3.64
CA THR A 80 19.74 -3.59 -3.20
C THR A 80 20.01 -3.84 -1.72
N LEU A 81 18.96 -4.01 -0.92
CA LEU A 81 19.02 -4.28 0.51
C LEU A 81 18.93 -5.78 0.86
N GLY A 82 18.88 -6.66 -0.15
CA GLY A 82 18.63 -8.09 0.03
C GLY A 82 17.18 -8.43 0.39
N LEU A 83 16.24 -7.52 0.10
CA LEU A 83 14.81 -7.67 0.38
C LEU A 83 14.03 -8.08 -0.88
N GLY A 84 12.98 -8.86 -0.67
CA GLY A 84 11.94 -9.16 -1.64
C GLY A 84 10.64 -8.44 -1.28
N VAL A 85 9.84 -8.13 -2.30
CA VAL A 85 8.53 -7.49 -2.16
C VAL A 85 7.45 -8.53 -2.46
N VAL A 86 6.44 -8.63 -1.61
CA VAL A 86 5.34 -9.60 -1.74
C VAL A 86 4.01 -8.87 -1.79
N ALA A 87 3.28 -9.05 -2.90
CA ALA A 87 1.92 -8.57 -3.07
C ALA A 87 0.94 -9.67 -2.65
N ALA A 88 0.60 -9.74 -1.36
CA ALA A 88 -0.34 -10.73 -0.83
C ALA A 88 -1.15 -10.13 0.31
N GLY A 89 -2.45 -10.38 0.34
CA GLY A 89 -3.33 -9.86 1.39
C GLY A 89 -3.03 -10.39 2.79
N ALA A 90 -2.35 -11.54 2.90
CA ALA A 90 -1.78 -12.03 4.15
C ALA A 90 -0.55 -12.89 3.85
N VAL A 91 0.51 -12.78 4.65
CA VAL A 91 1.71 -13.61 4.54
C VAL A 91 1.67 -14.78 5.54
N PRO A 92 1.74 -16.06 5.07
CA PRO A 92 1.67 -17.25 5.93
C PRO A 92 3.00 -17.54 6.64
N LEU A 93 4.02 -16.70 6.44
CA LEU A 93 5.38 -16.87 6.96
C LEU A 93 5.66 -16.00 8.19
N SER A 94 4.64 -15.37 8.77
CA SER A 94 4.77 -14.51 9.94
C SER A 94 4.88 -15.33 11.23
N VAL A 95 5.91 -15.05 12.03
CA VAL A 95 5.98 -15.50 13.43
C VAL A 95 5.60 -14.31 14.32
N PRO A 96 4.58 -14.41 15.19
CA PRO A 96 4.08 -13.28 15.97
C PRO A 96 5.12 -12.53 16.82
N SER A 97 6.20 -13.21 17.21
CA SER A 97 7.30 -12.61 17.98
C SER A 97 8.21 -11.67 17.17
N GLU A 98 8.05 -11.60 15.85
CA GLU A 98 8.93 -10.82 14.95
C GLU A 98 8.28 -9.54 14.41
N MET A 99 7.05 -9.26 14.83
CA MET A 99 6.28 -8.12 14.38
C MET A 99 6.65 -6.85 15.14
N HIS A 100 7.30 -5.93 14.42
CA HIS A 100 7.75 -4.66 14.94
C HIS A 100 6.86 -3.55 14.38
N VAL A 101 6.20 -2.82 15.27
CA VAL A 101 5.41 -1.65 14.90
C VAL A 101 6.34 -0.51 14.51
N THR A 102 5.97 0.21 13.45
CA THR A 102 6.69 1.39 12.98
C THR A 102 6.72 2.46 14.07
N GLN A 103 7.90 3.05 14.31
CA GLN A 103 8.18 3.92 15.45
C GLN A 103 7.70 5.37 15.26
N THR A 104 6.44 5.55 14.85
CA THR A 104 5.78 6.87 14.85
C THR A 104 4.87 7.01 16.08
N SER A 105 4.65 8.24 16.54
CA SER A 105 3.78 8.53 17.68
C SER A 105 2.35 8.00 17.48
N ARG A 106 1.82 8.11 16.26
CA ARG A 106 0.50 7.59 15.88
C ARG A 106 0.43 6.06 16.01
N TYR A 107 1.42 5.34 15.46
CA TYR A 107 1.41 3.88 15.48
C TYR A 107 1.71 3.30 16.88
N GLN A 108 2.52 3.98 17.68
CA GLN A 108 2.72 3.64 19.09
C GLN A 108 1.44 3.77 19.92
N GLN A 109 0.62 4.80 19.66
CA GLN A 109 -0.70 4.94 20.29
C GLN A 109 -1.65 3.80 19.89
N ILE A 110 -1.71 3.47 18.59
CA ILE A 110 -2.51 2.33 18.10
C ILE A 110 -2.06 1.02 18.77
N LEU A 111 -0.76 0.78 18.91
CA LEU A 111 -0.25 -0.37 19.63
C LEU A 111 -0.64 -0.35 21.11
N ALA A 112 -0.58 0.81 21.76
CA ALA A 112 -0.96 0.97 23.17
C ALA A 112 -2.45 0.63 23.39
N ASP A 113 -3.31 1.08 22.48
CA ASP A 113 -4.77 0.95 22.60
C ASP A 113 -5.28 -0.45 22.21
N TYR A 114 -4.73 -1.04 21.14
CA TYR A 114 -5.26 -2.26 20.54
C TYR A 114 -4.40 -3.51 20.76
N GLN A 115 -3.15 -3.34 21.23
CA GLN A 115 -2.26 -4.41 21.68
C GLN A 115 -2.16 -5.59 20.71
N LEU A 116 -2.78 -6.73 21.05
CA LEU A 116 -2.72 -7.96 20.26
C LEU A 116 -3.28 -7.76 18.85
N LEU A 117 -4.36 -6.99 18.70
CA LEU A 117 -4.97 -6.75 17.39
C LEU A 117 -4.05 -5.95 16.47
N ALA A 118 -3.39 -4.92 17.00
CA ALA A 118 -2.41 -4.14 16.25
C ALA A 118 -1.17 -4.99 15.90
N ARG A 119 -0.78 -5.91 16.79
CA ARG A 119 0.33 -6.85 16.54
C ARG A 119 -0.02 -7.92 15.52
N GLU A 120 -1.28 -8.32 15.36
CA GLU A 120 -1.70 -9.35 14.40
C GLU A 120 -2.15 -8.79 13.04
N GLN A 121 -2.26 -7.47 12.91
CA GLN A 121 -2.63 -6.82 11.66
C GLN A 121 -1.47 -6.88 10.64
N LEU A 122 -1.41 -7.97 9.88
CA LEU A 122 -0.53 -8.18 8.72
C LEU A 122 -1.32 -8.30 7.42
N ILE A 123 -2.38 -7.50 7.29
CA ILE A 123 -3.19 -7.49 6.07
C ILE A 123 -2.64 -6.41 5.16
N CYS A 124 -2.39 -6.77 3.90
CA CYS A 124 -2.09 -5.78 2.86
C CYS A 124 -3.30 -5.54 1.96
N GLY A 125 -3.59 -4.27 1.73
CA GLY A 125 -4.67 -3.80 0.87
C GLY A 125 -4.24 -3.29 -0.51
N THR A 126 -5.24 -3.18 -1.38
CA THR A 126 -5.22 -2.24 -2.51
C THR A 126 -6.45 -1.34 -2.41
N GLN A 127 -6.21 -0.04 -2.38
CA GLN A 127 -7.23 0.98 -2.20
C GLN A 127 -7.38 1.75 -3.50
N ILE A 128 -8.58 1.83 -4.04
CA ILE A 128 -8.89 2.60 -5.25
C ILE A 128 -9.75 3.79 -4.86
N HIS A 129 -9.27 4.97 -5.20
CA HIS A 129 -9.91 6.24 -4.95
C HIS A 129 -10.45 6.81 -6.25
N VAL A 130 -11.75 7.04 -6.34
CA VAL A 130 -12.38 7.62 -7.54
C VAL A 130 -12.86 9.04 -7.22
N GLY A 131 -12.36 10.00 -8.00
CA GLY A 131 -12.85 11.38 -7.99
C GLY A 131 -14.20 11.47 -8.69
N ILE A 132 -15.21 11.96 -7.97
CA ILE A 132 -16.59 12.09 -8.46
C ILE A 132 -17.02 13.56 -8.32
N ASP A 133 -17.55 14.12 -9.40
CA ASP A 133 -17.99 15.52 -9.42
C ASP A 133 -19.33 15.75 -8.71
N ASP A 134 -20.23 14.76 -8.79
CA ASP A 134 -21.59 14.85 -8.26
C ASP A 134 -21.68 14.28 -6.84
N ARG A 135 -22.26 15.07 -5.94
CA ARG A 135 -22.49 14.69 -4.54
C ARG A 135 -23.55 13.60 -4.42
N ASP A 136 -24.50 13.56 -5.34
CA ASP A 136 -25.59 12.58 -5.33
C ASP A 136 -25.14 11.20 -5.84
N GLU A 137 -24.00 11.12 -6.54
CA GLU A 137 -23.38 9.86 -7.00
C GLU A 137 -22.53 9.15 -5.92
N CYS A 138 -22.26 9.78 -4.75
CA CYS A 138 -21.47 9.17 -3.67
C CYS A 138 -22.28 9.13 -2.34
N PRO A 139 -23.21 8.17 -2.16
CA PRO A 139 -23.97 8.02 -0.92
C PRO A 139 -23.01 7.70 0.24
N GLY A 140 -22.84 8.63 1.17
CA GLY A 140 -21.94 8.47 2.34
C GLY A 140 -20.62 9.26 2.28
N GLY A 141 -20.38 10.05 1.24
CA GLY A 141 -19.24 10.98 1.21
C GLY A 141 -19.28 11.98 2.37
N ARG A 142 -18.14 12.24 3.03
CA ARG A 142 -18.08 13.30 4.06
C ARG A 142 -18.41 14.64 3.40
N SER A 143 -19.18 15.48 4.09
CA SER A 143 -19.47 16.85 3.66
C SER A 143 -18.17 17.56 3.24
N GLY A 144 -18.00 17.80 1.94
CA GLY A 144 -16.84 18.49 1.36
C GLY A 144 -15.81 17.63 0.61
N SER A 145 -15.86 16.29 0.70
CA SER A 145 -14.95 15.41 -0.05
C SER A 145 -15.60 14.82 -1.30
N ARG A 146 -15.01 15.08 -2.48
CA ARG A 146 -15.42 14.55 -3.80
C ARG A 146 -14.72 13.22 -4.13
N LEU A 147 -14.54 12.36 -3.12
CA LEU A 147 -13.77 11.13 -3.22
C LEU A 147 -14.60 9.96 -2.69
N CYS A 148 -14.79 8.95 -3.53
CA CYS A 148 -15.35 7.67 -3.12
C CYS A 148 -14.18 6.65 -3.10
N SER A 149 -13.91 6.05 -1.94
CA SER A 149 -12.81 5.10 -1.74
C SER A 149 -13.36 3.69 -1.61
N HIS A 150 -12.80 2.74 -2.37
CA HIS A 150 -13.05 1.30 -2.21
C HIS A 150 -11.74 0.61 -1.84
N SER A 151 -11.78 -0.25 -0.83
CA SER A 151 -10.64 -1.08 -0.43
C SER A 151 -10.95 -2.54 -0.76
N ALA A 152 -9.98 -3.21 -1.37
CA ALA A 152 -9.98 -4.64 -1.58
C ALA A 152 -8.71 -5.23 -0.95
N CYS A 153 -8.79 -6.42 -0.36
CA CYS A 153 -7.59 -7.17 -0.03
C CYS A 153 -6.91 -7.64 -1.33
N LEU A 154 -5.58 -7.70 -1.33
CA LEU A 154 -4.81 -8.35 -2.39
C LEU A 154 -5.09 -9.86 -2.38
N GLU A 155 -6.21 -10.28 -2.98
CA GLU A 155 -6.62 -11.68 -3.06
C GLU A 155 -6.07 -12.35 -4.33
N ARG A 156 -5.28 -13.40 -4.11
CA ARG A 156 -4.85 -14.45 -5.07
C ARG A 156 -3.73 -14.08 -6.05
N GLU A 157 -2.51 -14.16 -5.55
CA GLU A 157 -1.41 -15.07 -5.96
C GLU A 157 -0.20 -14.65 -5.13
N PHE A 158 0.52 -15.58 -4.48
CA PHE A 158 1.78 -15.26 -3.83
C PHE A 158 2.84 -14.94 -4.90
N ALA A 159 2.78 -13.75 -5.46
CA ALA A 159 3.81 -13.23 -6.33
C ALA A 159 4.83 -12.51 -5.46
N VAL A 160 5.93 -13.19 -5.12
CA VAL A 160 7.14 -12.47 -4.76
C VAL A 160 7.58 -11.76 -6.02
N LEU A 161 7.50 -10.43 -6.02
CA LEU A 161 7.88 -9.59 -7.14
C LEU A 161 9.42 -9.52 -7.18
N VAL A 162 10.08 -10.64 -7.50
CA VAL A 162 11.52 -10.68 -7.72
C VAL A 162 11.75 -10.74 -9.22
N ARG A 163 12.01 -9.57 -9.83
CA ARG A 163 12.46 -9.45 -11.24
C ARG A 163 11.55 -10.12 -12.28
N ARG A 164 10.23 -10.02 -12.12
CA ARG A 164 9.23 -10.46 -13.12
C ARG A 164 8.28 -9.33 -13.59
N ILE A 165 8.79 -8.10 -13.62
CA ILE A 165 8.21 -7.00 -14.41
C ILE A 165 9.09 -6.80 -15.64
#